data_AF-A0A2V5W4Z9-F1
#
_entry.id   AF-A0A2V5W4Z9-F1
#
_cell.length_a   1.000
_cell.length_b   1.000
_cell.length_c   1.000
_cell.angle_alpha   90.00
_cell.angle_beta   90.00
_cell.angle_gamma   90.00
#
_symmetry.space_group_name_H-M   'P 1'
#
loop_
_entity.id
_entity.type
_entity.pdbx_description
1 polymer ?
#
loop_
_entity_poly.entity_id
_entity_poly.type
_entity_poly.pdbx_seq_one_letter_code
_entity_poly.pdbx_strand_id
1 'polypeptide(L)'
;IPTGSHITKVDFVVVISGQPKDGYTSSSFGLHRVLKPWGEGDKESPDTVHPGQGAPATAGEATWNARFAFTTNTWTIPGGAATDDFAPEISAETFVYSFGDSPYKFLSTPALVADVQSWVDDPGSNFGWMLICRSEEANFTARRFASREDTGNAPQLLIEYVPSPEIDLITVTNGQLNLAFMAQADQAYAVEFRGSLSGLSNWLTLTNLVAQPYATNVTVFDSATDQQRFYRLRLP
;
A
#
# COMPACT_ATOMS: atom_id res chain seq x y z
N ILE A 1 -1.15 -6.53 -7.04
CA ILE A 1 0.34 -6.56 -7.04
C ILE A 1 0.74 -7.99 -6.71
N PRO A 2 1.55 -8.67 -7.53
CA PRO A 2 2.01 -10.04 -7.24
C PRO A 2 2.69 -10.13 -5.87
N THR A 3 2.45 -11.20 -5.13
CA THR A 3 3.11 -11.44 -3.85
C THR A 3 4.64 -11.45 -4.02
N GLY A 4 5.36 -10.84 -3.08
CA GLY A 4 6.82 -10.72 -3.13
C GLY A 4 7.34 -9.59 -4.02
N SER A 5 6.46 -8.80 -4.65
CA SER A 5 6.87 -7.59 -5.36
C SER A 5 7.49 -6.57 -4.39
N HIS A 6 8.48 -5.84 -4.89
CA HIS A 6 9.09 -4.71 -4.22
C HIS A 6 8.49 -3.40 -4.74
N ILE A 7 7.85 -2.63 -3.87
CA ILE A 7 7.24 -1.33 -4.19
C ILE A 7 8.35 -0.28 -4.36
N THR A 8 8.35 0.42 -5.48
CA THR A 8 9.36 1.46 -5.76
C THR A 8 8.79 2.86 -5.69
N LYS A 9 7.49 3.02 -5.93
CA LYS A 9 6.82 4.33 -5.87
C LYS A 9 5.33 4.18 -5.65
N VAL A 10 4.76 5.11 -4.90
CA VAL A 10 3.33 5.20 -4.64
C VAL A 10 2.90 6.66 -4.73
N ASP A 11 1.99 7.01 -5.64
CA ASP A 11 1.29 8.29 -5.60
C ASP A 11 -0.19 8.05 -5.28
N PHE A 12 -0.77 8.87 -4.41
CA PHE A 12 -2.20 8.84 -4.12
C PHE A 12 -2.88 10.09 -4.65
N VAL A 13 -3.92 9.93 -5.46
CA VAL A 13 -4.64 11.01 -6.13
C VAL A 13 -6.07 11.04 -5.64
N VAL A 14 -6.52 12.22 -5.22
CA VAL A 14 -7.88 12.46 -4.74
C VAL A 14 -8.53 13.63 -5.46
N VAL A 15 -9.83 13.55 -5.63
CA VAL A 15 -10.66 14.64 -6.17
C VAL A 15 -11.47 15.24 -5.03
N ILE A 16 -11.57 16.56 -4.99
CA ILE A 16 -12.46 17.26 -4.06
C ILE A 16 -13.86 17.32 -4.67
N SER A 17 -14.85 16.88 -3.91
CA SER A 17 -16.28 16.89 -4.28
C SER A 17 -17.10 17.89 -3.45
N GLY A 18 -16.47 18.62 -2.52
CA GLY A 18 -17.11 19.68 -1.75
C GLY A 18 -16.15 20.48 -0.87
N GLN A 19 -16.53 21.72 -0.57
CA GLN A 19 -15.86 22.61 0.36
C GLN A 19 -16.90 23.47 1.10
N PRO A 20 -16.54 24.18 2.18
CA PRO A 20 -17.46 25.06 2.89
C PRO A 20 -18.02 26.16 1.98
N LYS A 21 -19.30 26.51 2.19
CA LYS A 21 -20.04 27.44 1.33
C LYS A 21 -19.64 28.91 1.57
N ASP A 22 -19.44 29.29 2.82
CA ASP A 22 -19.25 30.69 3.23
C ASP A 22 -17.78 31.15 3.16
N GLY A 23 -16.90 30.31 2.61
CA GLY A 23 -15.49 30.61 2.43
C GLY A 23 -14.65 29.35 2.31
N TYR A 24 -13.35 29.53 2.06
CA TYR A 24 -12.38 28.45 2.15
C TYR A 24 -11.08 28.99 2.73
N THR A 25 -10.39 28.16 3.49
CA THR A 25 -9.01 28.36 3.92
C THR A 25 -8.22 27.15 3.47
N SER A 26 -7.05 27.38 2.88
CA SER A 26 -6.16 26.31 2.46
C SER A 26 -5.44 25.71 3.67
N SER A 27 -5.17 24.41 3.61
CA SER A 27 -4.41 23.72 4.63
C SER A 27 -3.73 22.51 4.00
N SER A 28 -2.71 21.98 4.67
CA SER A 28 -2.19 20.67 4.31
C SER A 28 -3.03 19.56 4.92
N PHE A 29 -3.07 18.44 4.21
CA PHE A 29 -3.68 17.21 4.68
C PHE A 29 -2.60 16.14 4.69
N GLY A 30 -2.49 15.42 5.80
CA GLY A 30 -1.55 14.32 5.99
C GLY A 30 -2.26 12.97 5.94
N LEU A 31 -1.66 12.00 5.25
CA LEU A 31 -2.04 10.59 5.35
C LEU A 31 -1.37 9.97 6.57
N HIS A 32 -2.16 9.33 7.42
CA HIS A 32 -1.70 8.58 8.58
C HIS A 32 -2.20 7.15 8.49
N ARG A 33 -1.30 6.16 8.56
CA ARG A 33 -1.70 4.75 8.46
C ARG A 33 -2.58 4.34 9.64
N VAL A 34 -3.74 3.77 9.36
CA VAL A 34 -4.65 3.26 10.38
C VAL A 34 -4.16 1.91 10.89
N LEU A 35 -4.20 1.71 12.20
CA LEU A 35 -3.65 0.54 12.90
C LEU A 35 -4.73 -0.44 13.40
N LYS A 36 -6.00 -0.06 13.27
CA LYS A 36 -7.15 -0.82 13.73
C LYS A 36 -8.18 -0.97 12.61
N PRO A 37 -8.89 -2.09 12.53
CA PRO A 37 -10.01 -2.21 11.60
C PRO A 37 -11.12 -1.22 11.99
N TRP A 38 -11.83 -0.73 10.99
CA TRP A 38 -12.98 0.17 11.08
C TRP A 38 -13.98 -0.18 9.97
N GLY A 39 -15.23 0.25 10.12
CA GLY A 39 -16.27 -0.02 9.12
C GLY A 39 -16.58 1.18 8.25
N GLU A 40 -16.59 0.96 6.94
CA GLU A 40 -17.13 1.92 5.97
C GLU A 40 -18.64 2.10 6.16
N GLY A 41 -19.16 3.26 5.79
CA GLY A 41 -20.58 3.58 5.85
C GLY A 41 -21.05 4.33 4.61
N ASP A 42 -22.37 4.43 4.46
CA ASP A 42 -23.05 5.01 3.28
C ASP A 42 -23.81 6.31 3.60
N LYS A 43 -23.50 6.92 4.76
CA LYS A 43 -24.26 8.05 5.29
C LYS A 43 -23.92 9.35 4.57
N GLU A 44 -24.95 9.97 4.02
CA GLU A 44 -24.93 11.33 3.52
C GLU A 44 -25.90 12.21 4.34
N SER A 45 -25.56 13.48 4.53
CA SER A 45 -26.48 14.43 5.16
C SER A 45 -27.75 14.58 4.31
N PRO A 46 -28.96 14.43 4.90
CA PRO A 46 -30.20 14.71 4.19
C PRO A 46 -30.40 16.20 3.91
N ASP A 47 -29.63 17.07 4.59
CA ASP A 47 -29.64 18.51 4.38
C ASP A 47 -28.61 18.92 3.32
N THR A 48 -29.11 19.25 2.13
CA THR A 48 -28.29 19.69 1.00
C THR A 48 -27.65 21.06 1.21
N VAL A 49 -28.12 21.85 2.19
CA VAL A 49 -27.52 23.14 2.56
C VAL A 49 -26.38 22.95 3.55
N HIS A 50 -26.46 21.93 4.41
CA HIS A 50 -25.44 21.59 5.42
C HIS A 50 -24.89 20.17 5.22
N PRO A 51 -24.20 19.89 4.10
CA PRO A 51 -23.74 18.54 3.77
C PRO A 51 -22.72 17.97 4.78
N GLY A 52 -22.07 18.84 5.58
CA GLY A 52 -21.12 18.45 6.62
C GLY A 52 -21.74 17.94 7.93
N GLN A 53 -23.07 17.99 8.10
CA GLN A 53 -23.72 17.48 9.33
C GLN A 53 -23.74 15.95 9.42
N GLY A 54 -23.52 15.25 8.31
CA GLY A 54 -23.63 13.80 8.24
C GLY A 54 -25.06 13.30 8.52
N ALA A 55 -25.18 12.00 8.81
CA ALA A 55 -26.42 11.38 9.24
C ALA A 55 -26.14 10.33 10.34
N PRO A 56 -27.15 9.90 11.11
CA PRO A 56 -26.97 8.85 12.12
C PRO A 56 -26.41 7.56 11.51
N ALA A 57 -25.36 7.03 12.13
CA ALA A 57 -24.73 5.78 11.70
C ALA A 57 -25.67 4.58 11.86
N THR A 58 -25.44 3.54 11.06
CA THR A 58 -26.00 2.18 11.24
C THR A 58 -24.96 1.23 11.85
N ALA A 59 -25.41 0.05 12.27
CA ALA A 59 -24.55 -0.99 12.86
C ALA A 59 -23.33 -1.29 11.98
N GLY A 60 -22.14 -1.22 12.57
CA GLY A 60 -20.87 -1.50 11.90
C GLY A 60 -20.15 -0.29 11.31
N GLU A 61 -20.77 0.88 11.16
CA GLU A 61 -20.12 2.05 10.55
C GLU A 61 -19.19 2.79 11.52
N ALA A 62 -18.14 3.42 11.01
CA ALA A 62 -17.29 4.29 11.81
C ALA A 62 -18.00 5.61 12.18
N THR A 63 -17.73 6.09 13.39
CA THR A 63 -18.17 7.38 13.91
C THR A 63 -17.00 8.05 14.63
N TRP A 64 -17.20 9.27 15.13
CA TRP A 64 -16.21 9.95 15.96
C TRP A 64 -15.79 9.13 17.19
N ASN A 65 -16.70 8.34 17.79
CA ASN A 65 -16.42 7.58 19.02
C ASN A 65 -16.19 6.08 18.79
N ALA A 66 -16.69 5.53 17.69
CA ALA A 66 -16.68 4.09 17.43
C ALA A 66 -16.02 3.73 16.09
N ARG A 67 -15.21 2.65 16.09
CA ARG A 67 -14.69 2.04 14.86
C ARG A 67 -15.76 1.22 14.13
N PHE A 68 -16.67 0.64 14.91
CA PHE A 68 -17.87 -0.05 14.43
C PHE A 68 -19.04 0.31 15.34
N ALA A 69 -19.94 1.18 14.89
CA ALA A 69 -21.09 1.65 15.65
C ALA A 69 -21.97 0.50 16.13
N PHE A 70 -22.59 0.68 17.29
CA PHE A 70 -23.45 -0.32 17.96
C PHE A 70 -22.70 -1.62 18.33
N THR A 71 -21.39 -1.54 18.52
CA THR A 71 -20.56 -2.61 19.07
C THR A 71 -19.68 -2.09 20.22
N THR A 72 -18.89 -2.95 20.85
CA THR A 72 -17.89 -2.54 21.85
C THR A 72 -16.56 -2.06 21.23
N ASN A 73 -16.46 -2.02 19.90
CA ASN A 73 -15.23 -1.60 19.19
C ASN A 73 -15.18 -0.07 19.06
N THR A 74 -14.61 0.59 20.06
CA THR A 74 -14.42 2.04 20.08
C THR A 74 -13.06 2.46 19.54
N TRP A 75 -12.94 3.74 19.17
CA TRP A 75 -11.64 4.41 19.15
C TRP A 75 -11.11 4.55 20.58
N THR A 76 -9.81 4.74 20.74
CA THR A 76 -9.18 4.93 22.06
C THR A 76 -9.58 6.25 22.68
N ILE A 77 -9.63 7.30 21.86
CA ILE A 77 -10.23 8.60 22.18
C ILE A 77 -11.16 8.99 21.03
N PRO A 78 -12.10 9.94 21.23
CA PRO A 78 -12.88 10.47 20.14
C PRO A 78 -11.98 11.02 19.02
N GLY A 79 -12.18 10.55 17.78
CA GLY A 79 -11.34 10.85 16.61
C GLY A 79 -10.16 9.90 16.38
N GLY A 80 -9.90 8.97 17.30
CA GLY A 80 -8.74 8.08 17.28
C GLY A 80 -7.53 8.68 17.99
N ALA A 81 -6.79 7.84 18.73
CA ALA A 81 -5.54 8.23 19.35
C ALA A 81 -4.36 7.92 18.41
N ALA A 82 -3.45 8.88 18.25
CA ALA A 82 -2.16 8.63 17.63
C ALA A 82 -1.42 7.50 18.39
N THR A 83 -0.63 6.70 17.69
CA THR A 83 0.08 5.49 18.14
C THR A 83 -0.78 4.26 18.44
N ASP A 84 -2.00 4.43 18.95
CA ASP A 84 -2.90 3.31 19.26
C ASP A 84 -3.83 2.95 18.10
N ASP A 85 -4.47 3.97 17.52
CA ASP A 85 -5.48 3.82 16.46
C ASP A 85 -4.92 4.12 15.06
N PHE A 86 -3.96 5.05 14.97
CA PHE A 86 -3.25 5.40 13.74
C PHE A 86 -1.78 5.74 14.02
N ALA A 87 -0.90 5.58 13.04
CA ALA A 87 0.51 5.94 13.16
C ALA A 87 0.68 7.49 13.15
N PRO A 88 1.41 8.08 14.11
CA PRO A 88 1.62 9.53 14.15
C PRO A 88 2.48 10.03 12.97
N GLU A 89 3.30 9.16 12.39
CA GLU A 89 4.11 9.48 11.21
C GLU A 89 3.20 9.78 10.01
N ILE A 90 3.49 10.86 9.30
CA ILE A 90 2.78 11.21 8.08
C ILE A 90 3.37 10.39 6.93
N SER A 91 2.57 9.52 6.33
CA SER A 91 2.95 8.72 5.18
C SER A 91 3.21 9.62 3.97
N ALA A 92 2.32 10.58 3.71
CA ALA A 92 2.54 11.64 2.73
C ALA A 92 1.65 12.84 3.06
N GLU A 93 2.04 14.02 2.60
CA GLU A 93 1.29 15.26 2.80
C GLU A 93 1.12 15.97 1.45
N THR A 94 -0.02 16.65 1.30
CA THR A 94 -0.22 17.58 0.20
C THR A 94 -0.91 18.84 0.68
N PHE A 95 -0.61 19.97 0.05
CA PHE A 95 -1.25 21.23 0.37
C PHE A 95 -2.50 21.40 -0.50
N VAL A 96 -3.65 21.53 0.15
CA VAL A 96 -4.95 21.61 -0.52
C VAL A 96 -5.42 23.07 -0.53
N TYR A 97 -5.51 23.63 -1.74
CA TYR A 97 -5.98 24.99 -2.00
C TYR A 97 -7.51 24.99 -2.17
N SER A 98 -8.00 25.30 -3.37
CA SER A 98 -9.43 25.42 -3.68
C SER A 98 -9.98 24.17 -4.35
N PHE A 99 -11.31 24.04 -4.38
CA PHE A 99 -12.00 23.06 -5.20
C PHE A 99 -11.59 23.10 -6.69
N GLY A 100 -11.28 24.30 -7.22
CA GLY A 100 -10.91 24.49 -8.63
C GLY A 100 -9.53 23.95 -9.02
N ASP A 101 -8.66 23.68 -8.05
CA ASP A 101 -7.31 23.14 -8.31
C ASP A 101 -7.26 21.60 -8.22
N SER A 102 -8.41 20.95 -7.99
CA SER A 102 -8.55 19.49 -7.97
C SER A 102 -8.26 18.89 -9.36
N PRO A 103 -7.61 17.72 -9.48
CA PRO A 103 -7.24 16.76 -8.42
C PRO A 103 -5.95 17.11 -7.67
N TYR A 104 -5.86 16.62 -6.44
CA TYR A 104 -4.66 16.73 -5.60
C TYR A 104 -3.92 15.41 -5.56
N LYS A 105 -2.58 15.49 -5.59
CA LYS A 105 -1.69 14.32 -5.48
C LYS A 105 -0.86 14.40 -4.21
N PHE A 106 -0.86 13.31 -3.46
CA PHE A 106 0.13 12.98 -2.45
C PHE A 106 1.27 12.27 -3.17
N LEU A 107 2.42 12.94 -3.24
CA LEU A 107 3.59 12.42 -3.92
C LEU A 107 4.23 11.29 -3.12
N SER A 108 4.85 10.36 -3.84
CA SER A 108 5.59 9.26 -3.23
C SER A 108 6.64 9.74 -2.24
N THR A 109 6.62 9.13 -1.05
CA THR A 109 7.64 9.25 -0.01
C THR A 109 8.11 7.85 0.38
N PRO A 110 9.26 7.73 1.07
CA PRO A 110 9.68 6.46 1.66
C PRO A 110 8.64 5.87 2.63
N ALA A 111 7.94 6.70 3.41
CA ALA A 111 6.93 6.24 4.38
C ALA A 111 5.68 5.69 3.67
N LEU A 112 5.21 6.35 2.61
CA LEU A 112 4.07 5.88 1.83
C LEU A 112 4.38 4.57 1.09
N VAL A 113 5.60 4.44 0.55
CA VAL A 113 6.09 3.19 -0.04
C VAL A 113 6.17 2.08 1.01
N ALA A 114 6.67 2.37 2.21
CA ALA A 114 6.76 1.40 3.30
C ALA A 114 5.38 0.91 3.77
N ASP A 115 4.38 1.79 3.84
CA ASP A 115 3.01 1.40 4.17
C ASP A 115 2.46 0.40 3.14
N VAL A 116 2.54 0.72 1.85
CA VAL A 116 2.05 -0.17 0.79
C VAL A 116 2.85 -1.48 0.72
N GLN A 117 4.17 -1.42 0.92
CA GLN A 117 5.00 -2.62 1.00
C GLN A 117 4.51 -3.53 2.15
N SER A 118 4.26 -2.96 3.33
CA SER A 118 3.75 -3.72 4.47
C SER A 118 2.39 -4.39 4.20
N TRP A 119 1.53 -3.76 3.39
CA TRP A 119 0.25 -4.34 3.00
C TRP A 119 0.35 -5.41 1.91
N VAL A 120 1.38 -5.34 1.07
CA VAL A 120 1.70 -6.42 0.12
C VAL A 120 2.25 -7.63 0.87
N ASP A 121 3.07 -7.40 1.89
CA ASP A 121 3.69 -8.46 2.69
C ASP A 121 2.73 -9.07 3.71
N ASP A 122 1.85 -8.26 4.31
CA ASP A 122 0.79 -8.68 5.24
C ASP A 122 -0.54 -7.95 4.94
N PRO A 123 -1.35 -8.49 4.00
CA PRO A 123 -2.63 -7.88 3.63
C PRO A 123 -3.63 -7.77 4.77
N GLY A 124 -3.51 -8.61 5.82
CA GLY A 124 -4.39 -8.59 6.99
C GLY A 124 -4.20 -7.35 7.88
N SER A 125 -3.08 -6.65 7.72
CA SER A 125 -2.77 -5.41 8.44
C SER A 125 -3.23 -4.13 7.73
N ASN A 126 -3.82 -4.26 6.53
CA ASN A 126 -4.26 -3.11 5.75
C ASN A 126 -5.62 -2.59 6.22
N PHE A 127 -5.60 -1.48 6.96
CA PHE A 127 -6.80 -0.73 7.36
C PHE A 127 -6.90 0.65 6.67
N GLY A 128 -6.08 0.89 5.65
CA GLY A 128 -6.02 2.14 4.91
C GLY A 128 -5.32 3.29 5.66
N TRP A 129 -5.56 4.51 5.18
CA TRP A 129 -5.08 5.74 5.78
C TRP A 129 -6.23 6.60 6.30
N MET A 130 -5.98 7.32 7.38
CA MET A 130 -6.76 8.45 7.83
C MET A 130 -6.17 9.71 7.20
N LEU A 131 -7.03 10.56 6.65
CA LEU A 131 -6.63 11.84 6.09
C LEU A 131 -6.96 12.95 7.09
N ILE A 132 -5.92 13.59 7.65
CA ILE A 132 -6.07 14.56 8.74
C ILE A 132 -5.65 15.95 8.23
N CYS A 133 -6.53 16.94 8.40
CA CYS A 133 -6.22 18.34 8.14
C CYS A 133 -5.21 18.83 9.20
N ARG A 134 -4.17 19.56 8.79
CA ARG A 134 -3.17 20.08 9.75
C ARG A 134 -3.63 21.34 10.48
N SER A 135 -4.82 21.84 10.16
CA SER A 135 -5.38 23.07 10.73
C SER A 135 -6.89 22.93 10.99
N GLU A 136 -7.28 21.94 11.79
CA GLU A 136 -8.70 21.66 12.13
C GLU A 136 -9.37 22.78 12.93
N GLU A 137 -8.59 23.56 13.69
CA GLU A 137 -9.09 24.71 14.47
C GLU A 137 -9.36 25.96 13.62
N ALA A 138 -8.87 25.99 12.38
CA ALA A 138 -9.10 27.12 11.48
C ALA A 138 -10.43 26.93 10.73
N ASN A 139 -11.27 27.96 10.76
CA ASN A 139 -12.52 27.94 10.02
C ASN A 139 -12.26 27.71 8.52
N PHE A 140 -13.16 26.93 7.90
CA PHE A 140 -13.21 26.69 6.46
C PHE A 140 -12.05 25.87 5.84
N THR A 141 -11.34 25.08 6.64
CA THR A 141 -10.30 24.15 6.14
C THR A 141 -10.85 22.79 5.69
N ALA A 142 -12.05 22.40 6.13
CA ALA A 142 -12.67 21.13 5.76
C ALA A 142 -12.79 20.95 4.23
N ARG A 143 -12.60 19.72 3.75
CA ARG A 143 -12.81 19.33 2.34
C ARG A 143 -13.54 18.00 2.31
N ARG A 144 -14.47 17.85 1.36
CA ARG A 144 -15.08 16.57 1.03
C ARG A 144 -14.33 15.98 -0.15
N PHE A 145 -13.74 14.81 0.03
CA PHE A 145 -13.08 14.06 -1.03
C PHE A 145 -14.08 13.09 -1.66
N ALA A 146 -13.99 12.88 -2.96
CA ALA A 146 -14.83 11.92 -3.68
C ALA A 146 -14.58 10.49 -3.15
N SER A 147 -15.65 9.71 -3.01
CA SER A 147 -15.57 8.30 -2.60
C SER A 147 -15.32 7.39 -3.81
N ARG A 148 -15.08 6.10 -3.56
CA ARG A 148 -15.02 5.09 -4.62
C ARG A 148 -16.33 4.90 -5.41
N GLU A 149 -17.44 5.38 -4.86
CA GLU A 149 -18.78 5.27 -5.45
C GLU A 149 -19.06 6.42 -6.42
N ASP A 150 -18.31 7.51 -6.35
CA ASP A 150 -18.28 8.55 -7.38
C ASP A 150 -17.38 8.08 -8.54
N THR A 151 -17.96 7.29 -9.44
CA THR A 151 -17.22 6.57 -10.50
C THR A 151 -16.40 7.46 -11.44
N GLY A 152 -16.72 8.75 -11.55
CA GLY A 152 -15.95 9.72 -12.34
C GLY A 152 -14.77 10.34 -11.59
N ASN A 153 -14.80 10.32 -10.26
CA ASN A 153 -13.87 11.05 -9.39
C ASN A 153 -13.21 10.17 -8.31
N ALA A 154 -13.37 8.85 -8.40
CA ALA A 154 -12.89 7.90 -7.41
C ALA A 154 -11.39 8.08 -7.11
N PRO A 155 -10.95 8.00 -5.84
CA PRO A 155 -9.55 8.09 -5.48
C PRO A 155 -8.71 7.02 -6.19
N GLN A 156 -7.48 7.38 -6.58
CA GLN A 156 -6.58 6.48 -7.30
C GLN A 156 -5.26 6.32 -6.56
N LEU A 157 -4.79 5.08 -6.45
CA LEU A 157 -3.47 4.75 -5.94
C LEU A 157 -2.61 4.24 -7.10
N LEU A 158 -1.62 5.03 -7.51
CA LEU A 158 -0.71 4.70 -8.60
C LEU A 158 0.54 4.08 -7.99
N ILE A 159 0.84 2.83 -8.35
CA ILE A 159 1.93 2.06 -7.76
C ILE A 159 2.88 1.59 -8.85
N GLU A 160 4.17 1.91 -8.70
CA GLU A 160 5.26 1.31 -9.46
C GLU A 160 5.94 0.25 -8.57
N TYR A 161 6.22 -0.90 -9.15
CA TYR A 161 6.81 -2.03 -8.42
C TYR A 161 7.66 -2.90 -9.35
N VAL A 162 8.60 -3.63 -8.74
CA VAL A 162 9.38 -4.68 -9.39
C VAL A 162 8.86 -6.02 -8.89
N PRO A 163 8.31 -6.89 -9.76
CA PRO A 163 7.89 -8.23 -9.35
C PRO A 163 9.04 -9.02 -8.73
N SER A 164 8.71 -9.97 -7.83
CA SER A 164 9.70 -10.94 -7.39
C SER A 164 10.24 -11.71 -8.61
N PRO A 165 11.55 -11.94 -8.71
CA PRO A 165 12.08 -12.71 -9.81
C PRO A 165 11.69 -14.19 -9.65
N GLU A 166 11.38 -14.86 -10.75
CA GLU A 166 10.92 -16.25 -10.77
C GLU A 166 11.82 -17.12 -11.65
N ILE A 167 11.86 -18.42 -11.37
CA ILE A 167 12.49 -19.40 -12.25
C ILE A 167 11.43 -19.88 -13.24
N ASP A 168 11.58 -19.49 -14.51
CA ASP A 168 10.58 -19.73 -15.56
C ASP A 168 10.54 -21.21 -16.00
N LEU A 169 11.70 -21.86 -16.02
CA LEU A 169 11.82 -23.24 -16.50
C LEU A 169 12.83 -24.04 -15.68
N ILE A 170 12.39 -25.24 -15.28
CA ILE A 170 13.21 -26.22 -14.59
C ILE A 170 13.21 -27.50 -15.42
N THR A 171 14.39 -27.96 -15.85
CA THR A 171 14.56 -29.21 -16.60
C THR A 171 15.74 -30.01 -16.09
N VAL A 172 15.72 -31.33 -16.30
CA VAL A 172 16.86 -32.19 -16.02
C VAL A 172 17.23 -32.92 -17.31
N THR A 173 18.49 -32.79 -17.73
CA THR A 173 19.01 -33.43 -18.95
C THR A 173 20.38 -34.04 -18.63
N ASN A 174 20.58 -35.33 -18.91
CA ASN A 174 21.85 -36.04 -18.67
C ASN A 174 22.42 -35.89 -17.24
N GLY A 175 21.56 -35.85 -16.21
CA GLY A 175 21.99 -35.69 -14.82
C GLY A 175 22.36 -34.26 -14.42
N GLN A 176 22.07 -33.27 -15.27
CA GLN A 176 22.24 -31.85 -14.97
C GLN A 176 20.88 -31.17 -14.83
N LEU A 177 20.69 -30.45 -13.72
CA LEU A 177 19.55 -29.57 -13.51
C LEU A 177 19.81 -28.24 -14.19
N ASN A 178 18.85 -27.77 -14.99
CA ASN A 178 18.87 -26.48 -15.67
C ASN A 178 17.75 -25.61 -15.10
N LEU A 179 18.11 -24.45 -14.56
CA LEU A 179 17.21 -23.43 -14.06
C LEU A 179 17.31 -22.23 -15.02
N ALA A 180 16.28 -21.99 -15.80
CA ALA A 180 16.24 -20.87 -16.74
C ALA A 180 15.24 -19.81 -16.32
N PHE A 181 15.60 -18.55 -16.53
CA PHE A 181 14.75 -17.41 -16.25
C PHE A 181 15.11 -16.19 -17.09
N MET A 182 14.17 -15.27 -17.22
CA MET A 182 14.35 -14.00 -17.90
C MET A 182 14.99 -12.95 -16.97
N ALA A 183 16.30 -12.73 -17.11
CA ALA A 183 17.00 -11.65 -16.42
C ALA A 183 16.63 -10.30 -17.05
N GLN A 184 16.29 -9.30 -16.23
CA GLN A 184 16.00 -7.94 -16.67
C GLN A 184 17.29 -7.14 -16.87
N ALA A 185 17.21 -6.11 -17.74
CA ALA A 185 18.31 -5.19 -17.96
C ALA A 185 18.72 -4.48 -16.65
N ASP A 186 20.03 -4.29 -16.49
CA ASP A 186 20.67 -3.61 -15.36
C ASP A 186 20.36 -4.19 -13.97
N GLN A 187 19.87 -5.43 -13.92
CA GLN A 187 19.52 -6.12 -12.67
C GLN A 187 20.43 -7.32 -12.41
N ALA A 188 21.08 -7.34 -11.25
CA ALA A 188 21.85 -8.49 -10.78
C ALA A 188 20.95 -9.49 -10.05
N TYR A 189 21.39 -10.74 -9.98
CA TYR A 189 20.63 -11.84 -9.37
C TYR A 189 21.54 -12.78 -8.57
N ALA A 190 20.97 -13.48 -7.60
CA ALA A 190 21.57 -14.65 -6.98
C ALA A 190 20.63 -15.84 -7.13
N VAL A 191 21.16 -16.98 -7.57
CA VAL A 191 20.46 -18.26 -7.47
C VAL A 191 20.91 -18.92 -6.18
N GLU A 192 19.94 -19.23 -5.33
CA GLU A 192 20.18 -19.85 -4.03
C GLU A 192 19.44 -21.18 -3.95
N PHE A 193 19.96 -22.07 -3.11
CA PHE A 193 19.36 -23.37 -2.85
C PHE A 193 19.36 -23.72 -1.36
N ARG A 194 18.50 -24.64 -0.96
CA ARG A 194 18.52 -25.26 0.37
C ARG A 194 18.01 -26.70 0.34
N GLY A 195 18.43 -27.53 1.28
CA GLY A 195 18.07 -28.95 1.33
C GLY A 195 16.69 -29.24 1.94
N SER A 196 16.10 -28.29 2.67
CA SER A 196 14.81 -28.45 3.34
C SER A 196 14.06 -27.12 3.40
N LEU A 197 12.72 -27.17 3.36
CA LEU A 197 11.89 -25.99 3.61
C LEU A 197 11.77 -25.63 5.10
N SER A 198 12.30 -26.45 6.01
CA SER A 198 12.31 -26.14 7.44
C SER A 198 13.05 -24.83 7.72
N GLY A 199 12.56 -24.04 8.69
CA GLY A 199 13.16 -22.76 9.06
C GLY A 199 14.58 -22.86 9.64
N LEU A 200 15.05 -24.07 9.94
CA LEU A 200 16.41 -24.35 10.42
C LEU A 200 17.42 -24.51 9.28
N SER A 201 16.96 -24.66 8.03
CA SER A 201 17.82 -24.77 6.85
C SER A 201 18.07 -23.40 6.24
N ASN A 202 19.32 -22.96 6.25
CA ASN A 202 19.74 -21.74 5.59
C ASN A 202 19.71 -21.89 4.06
N TRP A 203 19.48 -20.77 3.38
CA TRP A 203 19.73 -20.65 1.94
C TRP A 203 21.23 -20.51 1.69
N LEU A 204 21.75 -21.27 0.73
CA LEU A 204 23.13 -21.21 0.26
C LEU A 204 23.16 -20.65 -1.15
N THR A 205 24.11 -19.78 -1.45
CA THR A 205 24.31 -19.24 -2.80
C THR A 205 24.87 -20.32 -3.71
N LEU A 206 24.13 -20.66 -4.77
CA LEU A 206 24.62 -21.50 -5.86
C LEU A 206 25.53 -20.67 -6.77
N THR A 207 25.05 -19.51 -7.20
CA THR A 207 25.81 -18.58 -8.04
C THR A 207 25.26 -17.15 -7.93
N ASN A 208 26.13 -16.17 -8.18
CA ASN A 208 25.78 -14.77 -8.36
C ASN A 208 25.92 -14.39 -9.84
N LEU A 209 24.96 -13.63 -10.34
CA LEU A 209 24.88 -13.18 -11.71
C LEU A 209 24.94 -11.65 -11.73
N VAL A 210 25.91 -11.12 -12.45
CA VAL A 210 26.05 -9.67 -12.64
C VAL A 210 24.92 -9.15 -13.54
N ALA A 211 24.60 -7.86 -13.35
CA ALA A 211 23.63 -7.16 -14.18
C ALA A 211 23.99 -7.25 -15.67
N GLN A 212 22.99 -7.55 -16.50
CA GLN A 212 23.14 -7.61 -17.95
C GLN A 212 22.61 -6.31 -18.56
N PRO A 213 23.22 -5.76 -19.63
CA PRO A 213 22.80 -4.48 -20.20
C PRO A 213 21.43 -4.52 -20.88
N TYR A 214 20.90 -5.71 -21.17
CA TYR A 214 19.60 -5.93 -21.80
C TYR A 214 18.92 -7.15 -21.17
N ALA A 215 17.60 -7.22 -21.28
CA ALA A 215 16.86 -8.40 -20.84
C ALA A 215 17.31 -9.64 -21.65
N THR A 216 17.70 -10.71 -20.97
CA THR A 216 18.25 -11.92 -21.62
C THR A 216 17.94 -13.19 -20.84
N ASN A 217 17.76 -14.30 -21.57
CA ASN A 217 17.50 -15.60 -20.96
C ASN A 217 18.79 -16.09 -20.32
N VAL A 218 18.76 -16.30 -19.02
CA VAL A 218 19.89 -16.86 -18.26
C VAL A 218 19.55 -18.29 -17.90
N THR A 219 20.51 -19.20 -18.04
CA THR A 219 20.41 -20.58 -17.56
C THR A 219 21.52 -20.84 -16.55
N VAL A 220 21.13 -21.30 -15.37
CA VAL A 220 22.03 -21.73 -14.30
C VAL A 220 21.95 -23.24 -14.17
N PHE A 221 23.11 -23.85 -13.95
CA PHE A 221 23.26 -25.29 -13.88
C PHE A 221 23.58 -25.75 -12.47
N ASP A 222 23.01 -26.88 -12.07
CA ASP A 222 23.38 -27.64 -10.86
C ASP A 222 23.45 -29.13 -11.19
N SER A 223 24.09 -29.93 -10.35
CA SER A 223 24.07 -31.39 -10.49
C SER A 223 22.75 -31.97 -10.00
N ALA A 224 22.08 -32.77 -10.83
CA ALA A 224 20.92 -33.54 -10.39
C ALA A 224 21.43 -34.73 -9.57
N THR A 225 21.36 -34.60 -8.25
CA THR A 225 21.74 -35.65 -7.29
C THR A 225 20.47 -36.24 -6.64
N ASP A 226 20.58 -37.38 -5.96
CA ASP A 226 19.47 -37.98 -5.18
C ASP A 226 19.08 -37.17 -3.92
N GLN A 227 19.63 -35.96 -3.76
CA GLN A 227 19.32 -35.08 -2.65
C GLN A 227 18.18 -34.12 -3.01
N GLN A 228 17.19 -34.00 -2.12
CA GLN A 228 16.16 -32.98 -2.23
C GLN A 228 16.79 -31.58 -2.10
N ARG A 229 16.50 -30.71 -3.07
CA ARG A 229 16.88 -29.29 -3.03
C ARG A 229 15.69 -28.43 -3.45
N PHE A 230 15.62 -27.25 -2.85
CA PHE A 230 14.70 -26.17 -3.19
C PHE A 230 15.52 -25.00 -3.69
N TYR A 231 15.05 -24.31 -4.74
CA TYR A 231 15.76 -23.22 -5.39
C TYR A 231 14.95 -21.95 -5.31
N ARG A 232 15.63 -20.80 -5.27
CA ARG A 232 15.01 -19.48 -5.47
C ARG A 232 15.93 -18.58 -6.26
N LEU A 233 15.30 -17.65 -6.96
CA LEU A 233 15.97 -16.50 -7.54
C LEU A 233 15.80 -15.32 -6.58
N ARG A 234 16.87 -14.57 -6.32
CA ARG A 234 16.88 -13.46 -5.38
C ARG A 234 17.51 -12.23 -6.02
N LEU A 235 16.95 -11.06 -5.74
CA LEU A 235 17.62 -9.78 -6.02
C LEU A 235 18.64 -9.49 -4.89
N PRO A 236 19.87 -9.06 -5.21
CA PRO A 236 20.93 -8.84 -4.23
C PRO A 236 20.52 -7.97 -3.04
#